data_AF-A0A8D0DFR2-F1
#
_entry.id   AF-A0A8D0DFR2-F1
#
_cell.length_a   1.000
_cell.length_b   1.000
_cell.length_c   1.000
_cell.angle_alpha   90.00
_cell.angle_beta   90.00
_cell.angle_gamma   90.00
#
_symmetry.space_group_name_H-M   'P 1'
#
loop_
_entity.id
_entity.type
_entity.pdbx_description
1 polymer ?
#
loop_
_entity_poly.entity_id
_entity_poly.type
_entity_poly.pdbx_seq_one_letter_code
_entity_poly.pdbx_strand_id
1 'polypeptide(L)'
;TIYVPWGFMFKQWKEKYLVLTLEGSLFVCRDADSPPDQVVALQTNCESIAEGREILDLPKLPPGGRRDCCFALILPQNKFLLLLTDNPDDCK
;
A
#
# COMPACT_ATOMS: atom_id res chain seq x y z
N THR A 1 -12.86 26.37 -21.96
CA THR A 1 -11.55 25.69 -22.01
C THR A 1 -11.58 24.53 -21.05
N ILE A 2 -11.74 23.31 -21.55
CA ILE A 2 -11.70 22.10 -20.72
C ILE A 2 -10.22 21.70 -20.63
N TYR A 3 -9.62 21.87 -19.45
CA TYR A 3 -8.29 21.32 -19.18
C TYR A 3 -8.44 19.81 -19.02
N VAL A 4 -7.96 19.05 -20.01
CA VAL A 4 -7.70 17.62 -19.85
C VAL A 4 -6.21 17.53 -19.46
N PRO A 5 -5.85 17.38 -18.18
CA PRO A 5 -4.46 17.14 -17.85
C PRO A 5 -4.13 15.75 -18.37
N TRP A 6 -3.16 15.68 -19.27
CA TRP A 6 -2.50 14.46 -19.71
C TRP A 6 -2.28 13.53 -18.50
N GLY A 7 -2.90 12.35 -18.50
CA GLY A 7 -2.80 11.42 -17.38
C GLY A 7 -2.83 9.98 -17.84
N PHE A 8 -1.71 9.26 -17.70
CA PHE A 8 -1.70 7.81 -17.70
C PHE A 8 -2.09 7.33 -16.30
N MET A 9 -3.06 6.41 -16.19
CA MET A 9 -3.45 5.81 -14.91
C MET A 9 -3.31 4.29 -14.99
N PHE A 10 -2.13 3.78 -14.65
CA PHE A 10 -1.91 2.36 -14.38
C PHE A 10 -1.93 2.14 -12.86
N LYS A 11 -3.13 1.90 -12.31
CA LYS A 11 -3.30 1.41 -10.93
C LYS A 11 -3.29 -0.12 -10.97
N GLN A 12 -2.12 -0.71 -11.19
CA GLN A 12 -1.93 -2.16 -11.18
C GLN A 12 -1.24 -2.57 -9.89
N TRP A 13 -1.74 -3.64 -9.28
CA TRP A 13 -1.09 -4.31 -8.17
C TRP A 13 0.27 -4.84 -8.60
N LYS A 14 1.28 -4.62 -7.77
CA LYS A 14 2.64 -5.12 -7.97
C LYS A 14 3.03 -5.92 -6.75
N GLU A 15 3.60 -7.08 -7.00
CA GLU A 15 4.25 -7.87 -5.97
C GLU A 15 5.50 -7.14 -5.47
N LYS A 16 5.67 -7.07 -4.16
CA LYS A 16 6.76 -6.39 -3.47
C LYS A 16 7.15 -7.17 -2.23
N TYR A 17 8.44 -7.11 -1.89
CA TYR A 17 8.94 -7.67 -0.65
C TYR A 17 8.91 -6.60 0.44
N LEU A 18 8.22 -6.87 1.55
CA LEU A 18 8.05 -5.93 2.65
C LEU A 18 8.91 -6.34 3.84
N VAL A 19 9.65 -5.41 4.41
CA VAL A 19 10.44 -5.63 5.63
C VAL A 19 10.03 -4.60 6.68
N LEU A 20 9.48 -5.07 7.80
CA LEU A 20 9.30 -4.26 8.98
C LEU A 20 10.56 -4.37 9.85
N THR A 21 11.28 -3.26 10.00
CA THR A 21 12.50 -3.23 10.80
C THR A 21 12.18 -3.05 12.29
N LEU A 22 13.14 -3.41 13.15
CA LEU A 22 13.01 -3.26 14.61
C LEU A 22 12.90 -1.78 15.04
N GLU A 23 13.42 -0.87 14.22
CA GLU A 23 13.32 0.58 14.40
C GLU A 23 11.91 1.12 14.03
N GLY A 24 11.00 0.26 13.59
CA GLY A 24 9.63 0.64 13.24
C GLY A 24 9.50 1.29 11.86
N SER A 25 10.42 0.99 10.94
CA SER A 25 10.32 1.41 9.54
C SER A 25 9.84 0.26 8.65
N LEU A 26 8.94 0.56 7.71
CA LEU A 26 8.52 -0.37 6.67
C LEU A 26 9.29 -0.08 5.38
N PHE A 27 10.02 -1.08 4.91
CA PHE A 27 10.75 -1.03 3.64
C PHE A 27 9.93 -1.74 2.57
N VAL A 28 9.81 -1.11 1.40
CA VAL A 28 9.19 -1.68 0.21
C VAL A 28 10.30 -1.98 -0.79
N CYS A 29 10.65 -3.25 -0.92
CA CYS A 29 11.73 -3.73 -1.79
C CYS A 29 11.16 -4.44 -3.01
N ARG A 30 11.99 -4.56 -4.06
CA ARG A 30 11.66 -5.38 -5.23
C ARG A 30 11.65 -6.87 -4.89
N ASP A 31 12.65 -7.32 -4.14
CA ASP A 31 12.88 -8.68 -3.67
C ASP A 31 13.73 -8.62 -2.37
N ALA A 32 14.09 -9.78 -1.82
CA ALA A 32 14.76 -9.89 -0.51
C ALA A 32 16.20 -9.33 -0.48
N ASP A 33 16.89 -9.33 -1.63
CA ASP A 33 18.29 -8.91 -1.73
C ASP A 33 18.43 -7.46 -2.26
N SER A 34 17.33 -6.88 -2.74
CA SER A 34 17.29 -5.52 -3.28
C SER A 34 17.24 -4.45 -2.19
N PRO A 35 17.83 -3.27 -2.43
CA PRO A 35 17.60 -2.10 -1.57
C PRO A 35 16.13 -1.66 -1.62
N PRO A 36 15.65 -0.89 -0.62
CA PRO A 36 14.27 -0.40 -0.60
C PRO A 36 14.03 0.63 -1.72
N ASP A 37 12.98 0.43 -2.50
CA ASP A 37 12.44 1.42 -3.43
C ASP A 37 11.77 2.58 -2.65
N GLN A 38 11.19 2.26 -1.48
CA GLN A 38 10.52 3.19 -0.59
C GLN A 38 10.73 2.78 0.87
N VAL A 39 10.88 3.77 1.75
CA VAL A 39 10.96 3.60 3.21
C VAL A 39 9.88 4.45 3.88
N VAL A 40 9.14 3.86 4.81
CA VAL A 40 8.11 4.54 5.61
C VAL A 40 8.42 4.36 7.09
N ALA A 41 8.80 5.44 7.78
CA ALA A 41 8.96 5.42 9.24
C ALA A 41 7.58 5.41 9.91
N LEU A 42 7.08 4.24 10.30
CA LEU A 42 5.67 4.08 10.72
C LEU A 42 5.37 4.90 11.99
N GLN A 43 6.31 4.97 12.92
CA GLN A 43 6.12 5.67 14.19
C GLN A 43 5.84 7.17 14.04
N THR A 44 6.34 7.80 12.96
CA THR A 44 6.24 9.24 12.73
C THR A 44 5.38 9.60 11.53
N ASN A 45 5.26 8.69 10.56
CA ASN A 45 4.64 8.96 9.27
C ASN A 45 3.43 8.07 8.97
N CYS A 46 2.97 7.23 9.90
CA CYS A 46 1.70 6.53 9.78
C CYS A 46 0.66 7.26 10.64
N GLU A 47 -0.30 7.93 9.99
CA GLU A 47 -1.37 8.65 10.68
C GLU A 47 -2.48 7.70 11.14
N SER A 48 -2.79 6.70 10.31
CA SER A 48 -3.77 5.65 10.62
C SER A 48 -3.60 4.45 9.69
N ILE A 49 -4.24 3.34 10.05
CA ILE A 49 -4.35 2.15 9.20
C ILE A 49 -5.83 1.98 8.89
N ALA A 50 -6.19 1.95 7.61
CA ALA A 50 -7.55 1.73 7.15
C ALA A 50 -7.69 0.32 6.60
N GLU A 51 -8.64 -0.45 7.12
CA GLU A 51 -8.90 -1.79 6.58
C GLU A 51 -9.59 -1.71 5.22
N GLY A 52 -9.39 -2.71 4.37
CA GLY A 52 -9.92 -2.69 3.00
C GLY A 52 -11.43 -2.53 2.92
N ARG A 53 -12.18 -2.97 3.94
CA ARG A 53 -13.63 -2.73 4.06
C ARG A 53 -13.98 -1.24 4.17
N GLU A 54 -13.12 -0.45 4.79
CA GLU A 54 -13.29 1.00 5.05
C GLU A 54 -12.89 1.87 3.85
N ILE A 55 -12.10 1.32 2.92
CA ILE A 55 -11.57 2.08 1.77
C ILE A 55 -12.62 2.18 0.66
N LEU A 56 -13.34 3.32 0.58
CA LEU A 56 -14.42 3.53 -0.40
C LEU A 56 -13.94 3.36 -1.85
N ASP A 57 -12.86 4.05 -2.23
CA ASP A 57 -12.32 4.07 -3.60
C ASP A 57 -11.20 3.04 -3.83
N LEU A 58 -11.43 1.81 -3.39
CA LEU A 58 -10.45 0.73 -3.55
C LEU A 58 -10.23 0.45 -5.06
N PRO A 59 -8.98 0.40 -5.55
CA PRO A 59 -8.71 0.03 -6.93
C PRO A 59 -9.14 -1.42 -7.19
N LYS A 60 -9.36 -1.76 -8.46
CA LYS A 60 -9.68 -3.13 -8.86
C LYS A 60 -8.64 -4.11 -8.33
N LEU A 61 -9.09 -5.11 -7.57
CA LEU A 61 -8.24 -6.15 -7.00
C LEU A 61 -7.71 -7.09 -8.09
N PRO A 62 -6.52 -7.70 -7.90
CA PRO A 62 -6.04 -8.74 -8.80
C PRO A 62 -6.95 -9.98 -8.70
N PRO A 63 -6.92 -10.90 -9.67
CA PRO A 63 -7.66 -12.16 -9.58
C PRO A 63 -7.36 -12.90 -8.27
N GLY A 64 -8.40 -13.33 -7.56
CA GLY A 64 -8.27 -13.96 -6.24
C GLY A 64 -8.10 -12.98 -5.07
N GLY A 65 -7.82 -11.70 -5.33
CA GLY A 65 -7.72 -10.67 -4.30
C GLY A 65 -9.08 -10.40 -3.65
N ARG A 66 -9.08 -10.25 -2.33
CA ARG A 66 -10.29 -9.98 -1.53
C ARG A 66 -10.11 -8.69 -0.75
N ARG A 67 -11.23 -8.00 -0.52
CA ARG A 67 -11.26 -6.70 0.16
C ARG A 67 -10.88 -6.80 1.64
N ASP A 68 -11.13 -7.93 2.28
CA ASP A 68 -10.74 -8.23 3.66
C ASP A 68 -9.28 -8.72 3.79
N CYS A 69 -8.56 -8.87 2.68
CA CYS A 69 -7.10 -9.07 2.67
C CYS A 69 -6.34 -7.76 2.39
N CYS A 70 -7.03 -6.62 2.28
CA CYS A 70 -6.41 -5.33 1.99
C CYS A 70 -6.37 -4.45 3.23
N PHE A 71 -5.35 -3.61 3.31
CA PHE A 71 -5.31 -2.46 4.22
C PHE A 71 -4.47 -1.34 3.60
N ALA A 72 -4.68 -0.11 4.05
CA ALA A 72 -3.88 1.04 3.64
C ALA A 72 -3.23 1.69 4.85
N LEU A 73 -1.92 1.97 4.73
CA LEU A 73 -1.26 2.91 5.61
C LEU A 73 -1.57 4.32 5.12
N ILE A 74 -2.23 5.11 5.96
CA ILE A 74 -2.50 6.52 5.68
C ILE A 74 -1.29 7.32 6.13
N LEU A 75 -0.67 8.02 5.18
CA LEU A 75 0.56 8.75 5.36
C LEU A 75 0.30 10.26 5.24
N PRO A 76 1.20 11.11 5.78
CA PRO A 76 1.13 12.54 5.64
C PRO A 76 1.02 13.02 4.19
N GLN A 77 0.50 14.25 4.05
CA GLN A 77 0.27 14.91 2.76
C GLN A 77 -0.68 14.13 1.84
N ASN A 78 -1.70 13.48 2.42
CA ASN A 78 -2.76 12.79 1.69
C ASN A 78 -2.23 11.66 0.79
N LYS A 79 -1.14 11.02 1.23
CA LYS A 79 -0.56 9.84 0.58
C LYS A 79 -1.05 8.59 1.31
N PHE A 80 -1.05 7.47 0.60
CA PHE A 80 -1.33 6.18 1.22
C PHE A 80 -0.52 5.09 0.54
N LEU A 81 -0.20 4.04 1.31
CA LEU A 81 0.35 2.80 0.79
C LEU A 81 -0.72 1.72 0.92
N LEU A 82 -1.29 1.29 -0.20
CA LEU A 82 -2.29 0.22 -0.25
C LEU A 82 -1.59 -1.13 -0.39
N LEU A 83 -1.89 -2.05 0.53
CA LEU A 83 -1.32 -3.37 0.63
C LEU A 83 -2.43 -4.43 0.50
N LEU A 84 -2.06 -5.59 -0.04
CA LEU A 84 -2.92 -6.76 -0.19
C LEU A 84 -2.09 -7.98 0.24
N THR A 85 -2.64 -8.76 1.16
CA THR A 85 -2.10 -10.04 1.60
C THR A 85 -2.81 -11.19 0.88
N ASP A 86 -2.24 -12.39 0.95
CA ASP A 86 -2.86 -13.58 0.37
C ASP A 86 -4.05 -14.07 1.22
N ASN A 87 -3.94 -13.97 2.55
CA ASN A 87 -4.96 -14.44 3.49
C ASN A 87 -5.44 -13.31 4.43
N PRO A 88 -6.73 -13.28 4.84
CA PRO A 88 -7.23 -12.26 5.76
C PRO A 88 -6.59 -12.31 7.15
N ASP A 89 -6.04 -13.46 7.57
CA ASP A 89 -5.35 -13.55 8.86
C ASP A 89 -3.98 -12.85 8.84
N ASP A 90 -3.35 -12.72 7.67
CA ASP A 90 -2.12 -11.94 7.50
C ASP A 90 -2.40 -10.42 7.50
N CYS A 91 -3.68 -10.04 7.38
CA CYS A 91 -4.15 -8.66 7.36
C CYS A 91 -4.54 -8.15 8.76
N LYS A 92 -4.45 -8.98 9.81
CA LYS A 92 -4.86 -8.66 11.18
C LYS A 92 -3.68 -8.29 12.09
#